data_AF-A0A0C9YKR9-F1
#
_entry.id   AF-A0A0C9YKR9-F1
#
_cell.length_a   1.000
_cell.length_b   1.000
_cell.length_c   1.000
_cell.angle_alpha   90.00
_cell.angle_beta   90.00
_cell.angle_gamma   90.00
#
_symmetry.space_group_name_H-M   'P 1'
#
loop_
_entity.id
_entity.type
_entity.pdbx_description
1 polymer ?
#
loop_
_entity_poly.entity_id
_entity_poly.type
_entity_poly.pdbx_seq_one_letter_code
_entity_poly.pdbx_strand_id
1 'polypeptide(L)'
;MISRGSERGISAQAKVKLQQFWHDYEYLIIDEMSMVGKTFLAKLSRNIAVGKMTDAGAVTAHSFGGINVIMCGDFHQFPPVAVGPSEALYVPSKPQNKGTPAQLGRAIYEEFQTVVILQEQMRVTDKVWQDFLYGVRMGRVQEPHIAMLRQLVLTNPSAPPLDFTVPPWADACLVTPRHAVRRQWNDAALRKHARHIGGVVFVCTAEDTIKGNPLNLQQRYAFTLRGSAGESQGRRVKRELPDQVELCVGMKVMVT
;
A
#
# COMPACT_ATOMS: atom_id res chain seq x y z
N MET A 1 -2.56 -29.40 20.89
CA MET A 1 -1.39 -28.67 21.43
C MET A 1 -0.92 -27.69 20.36
N ILE A 2 -1.30 -26.41 20.50
CA ILE A 2 -1.02 -25.36 19.52
C ILE A 2 0.33 -24.73 19.89
N SER A 3 1.34 -24.89 19.04
CA SER A 3 2.64 -24.24 19.25
C SER A 3 2.47 -22.73 19.13
N ARG A 4 2.64 -22.02 20.26
CA ARG A 4 2.83 -20.58 20.31
C ARG A 4 3.93 -20.21 19.32
N GLY A 5 3.60 -19.37 18.34
CA GLY A 5 4.57 -18.79 17.43
C GLY A 5 5.64 -18.07 18.25
N SER A 6 6.87 -18.59 18.20
CA SER A 6 8.02 -18.03 18.90
C SER A 6 8.19 -16.56 18.53
N GLU A 7 8.26 -15.69 19.54
CA GLU A 7 8.97 -14.41 19.46
C GLU A 7 10.44 -14.72 19.15
N ARG A 8 10.79 -14.89 17.87
CA ARG A 8 12.19 -14.93 17.48
C ARG A 8 12.71 -13.50 17.62
N GLY A 9 13.64 -13.30 18.55
CA GLY A 9 14.42 -12.07 18.63
C GLY A 9 15.08 -11.75 17.28
N ILE A 10 15.38 -10.47 17.06
CA ILE A 10 16.10 -10.00 15.87
C ILE A 10 17.47 -10.70 15.86
N SER A 11 17.86 -11.32 14.75
CA SER A 11 19.16 -11.98 14.64
C SER A 11 20.31 -10.98 14.77
N ALA A 12 21.48 -11.40 15.24
CA ALA A 12 22.64 -10.52 15.38
C ALA A 12 23.00 -9.81 14.06
N GLN A 13 22.96 -10.53 12.93
CA GLN A 13 23.18 -9.95 11.61
C GLN A 13 22.13 -8.89 11.24
N ALA A 14 20.86 -9.12 11.57
CA ALA A 14 19.80 -8.14 11.31
C ALA A 14 19.94 -6.91 12.22
N LYS A 15 20.38 -7.09 13.47
CA LYS A 15 20.66 -5.99 14.39
C LYS A 15 21.77 -5.08 13.86
N VAL A 16 22.89 -5.64 13.41
CA VAL A 16 24.01 -4.86 12.83
C VAL A 16 23.54 -4.05 11.63
N LYS A 17 22.75 -4.66 10.72
CA LYS A 17 22.18 -3.95 9.57
C LYS A 17 21.26 -2.80 9.99
N LEU A 18 20.40 -3.01 10.99
CA LEU A 18 19.53 -1.96 11.51
C LEU A 18 20.34 -0.84 12.17
N GLN A 19 21.39 -1.18 12.92
CA GLN A 19 22.25 -0.19 13.56
C GLN A 19 22.97 0.67 12.52
N GLN A 20 23.56 0.05 11.51
CA GLN A 20 24.18 0.77 10.39
C GLN A 20 23.18 1.65 9.65
N PHE A 21 21.97 1.14 9.39
CA PHE A 21 20.95 1.90 8.66
C PHE A 21 20.44 3.10 9.46
N TRP A 22 20.10 2.91 10.75
CA TRP A 22 19.47 3.96 11.57
C TRP A 22 20.44 4.92 12.25
N HIS A 23 21.76 4.67 12.16
CA HIS A 23 22.79 5.42 12.87
C HIS A 23 22.60 6.95 12.75
N ASP A 24 22.58 7.46 11.51
CA ASP A 24 22.60 8.91 11.24
C ASP A 24 21.19 9.53 11.07
N TYR A 25 20.13 8.73 11.04
CA TYR A 25 18.78 9.27 10.84
C TYR A 25 18.21 9.87 12.13
N GLU A 26 17.86 11.16 12.08
CA GLU A 26 17.25 11.90 13.18
C GLU A 26 15.74 12.13 13.01
N TYR A 27 15.23 11.97 11.79
CA TYR A 27 13.84 12.16 11.42
C TYR A 27 13.28 10.97 10.65
N LEU A 28 12.02 10.64 10.92
CA LEU A 28 11.21 9.69 10.17
C LEU A 28 9.92 10.37 9.74
N ILE A 29 9.65 10.37 8.43
CA ILE A 29 8.38 10.84 7.87
C ILE A 29 7.57 9.63 7.41
N ILE A 30 6.33 9.52 7.89
CA ILE A 30 5.39 8.46 7.52
C ILE A 30 4.23 9.10 6.79
N ASP A 31 4.19 8.94 5.48
CA ASP A 31 3.06 9.35 4.66
C ASP A 31 1.97 8.27 4.59
N GLU A 32 0.74 8.68 4.27
CA GLU A 32 -0.47 7.85 4.26
C GLU A 32 -0.70 7.07 5.55
N MET A 33 -0.58 7.76 6.69
CA MET A 33 -0.68 7.15 8.03
C MET A 33 -2.03 6.44 8.30
N SER A 34 -3.08 6.75 7.56
CA SER A 34 -4.39 6.09 7.69
C SER A 34 -4.32 4.59 7.39
N MET A 35 -3.36 4.18 6.56
CA MET A 35 -3.11 2.78 6.20
C MET A 35 -2.17 2.07 7.18
N VAL A 36 -1.64 2.76 8.19
CA VAL A 36 -0.74 2.18 9.18
C VAL A 36 -1.55 1.51 10.30
N GLY A 37 -1.23 0.24 10.57
CA GLY A 37 -1.82 -0.50 11.69
C GLY A 37 -1.03 -0.32 12.99
N LYS A 38 -1.71 -0.36 14.14
CA LYS A 38 -1.10 -0.29 15.48
C LYS A 38 0.04 -1.29 15.64
N THR A 39 -0.19 -2.56 15.32
CA THR A 39 0.83 -3.61 15.47
C THR A 39 2.06 -3.33 14.60
N PHE A 40 1.87 -2.74 13.43
CA PHE A 40 2.98 -2.35 12.56
C PHE A 40 3.76 -1.19 13.16
N LEU A 41 3.07 -0.14 13.65
CA LEU A 41 3.71 1.01 14.28
C LEU A 41 4.57 0.60 15.49
N ALA A 42 4.06 -0.30 16.34
CA ALA A 42 4.82 -0.86 17.46
C ALA A 42 6.09 -1.59 17.02
N LYS A 43 5.99 -2.41 15.97
CA LYS A 43 7.15 -3.13 15.40
C LYS A 43 8.16 -2.16 14.79
N LEU A 44 7.69 -1.12 14.10
CA LEU A 44 8.53 -0.09 13.50
C LEU A 44 9.32 0.66 14.57
N SER A 45 8.62 1.19 15.59
CA SER A 45 9.22 1.85 16.75
C SER A 45 10.27 0.99 17.43
N ARG A 46 9.96 -0.29 17.72
CA ARG A 46 10.92 -1.23 18.31
C ARG A 46 12.15 -1.45 17.44
N ASN A 47 11.99 -1.65 16.14
CA ASN A 47 13.11 -1.93 15.24
C ASN A 47 14.03 -0.71 15.09
N ILE A 48 13.46 0.51 15.08
CA ILE A 48 14.24 1.75 15.07
C ILE A 48 14.98 1.91 16.39
N ALA A 49 14.33 1.68 17.53
CA ALA A 49 15.00 1.71 18.83
C ALA A 49 16.20 0.76 18.88
N VAL A 50 16.07 -0.46 18.34
CA VAL A 50 17.19 -1.41 18.20
C VAL A 50 18.30 -0.88 17.28
N GLY A 51 17.96 -0.15 16.21
CA GLY A 51 18.93 0.48 15.33
C GLY A 51 19.64 1.68 15.96
N LYS A 52 18.98 2.43 16.86
CA LYS A 52 19.60 3.57 17.56
C LYS A 52 20.37 3.17 18.81
N MET A 53 20.30 1.91 19.25
CA MET A 53 21.13 1.39 20.34
C MET A 53 22.61 1.38 19.91
N THR A 54 23.44 2.16 20.59
CA THR A 54 24.91 2.08 20.52
C THR A 54 25.43 1.10 21.58
N ASP A 55 26.57 0.44 21.33
CA ASP A 55 27.15 -0.57 22.23
C ASP A 55 27.56 -0.01 23.62
N ALA A 56 27.56 1.32 23.79
CA ALA A 56 27.92 2.02 25.02
C ALA A 56 26.78 2.88 25.61
N GLY A 57 25.59 2.91 24.98
CA GLY A 57 24.49 3.79 25.36
C GLY A 57 23.42 3.12 26.21
N ALA A 58 22.86 3.85 27.17
CA ALA A 58 21.68 3.42 27.91
C ALA A 58 20.51 3.16 26.95
N VAL A 59 19.73 2.11 27.20
CA VAL A 59 18.50 1.83 26.45
C VAL A 59 17.56 3.01 26.61
N THR A 60 17.34 3.76 25.52
CA THR A 60 16.37 4.86 25.54
C THR A 60 14.98 4.25 25.68
N ALA A 61 14.24 4.62 26.73
CA ALA A 61 12.84 4.22 26.91
C ALA A 61 11.89 4.93 25.93
N HIS A 62 12.41 5.89 25.16
CA HIS A 62 11.65 6.65 24.18
C HIS A 62 11.23 5.78 22.98
N SER A 63 10.00 6.00 22.52
CA SER A 63 9.51 5.47 21.24
C SER A 63 10.46 5.84 20.10
N PHE A 64 10.57 4.95 19.11
CA PHE A 64 11.43 5.12 17.93
C PHE A 64 12.92 5.37 18.26
N GLY A 65 13.40 4.99 19.45
CA GLY A 65 14.79 5.24 19.83
C GLY A 65 15.13 6.74 19.97
N GLY A 66 14.12 7.58 20.20
CA GLY A 66 14.29 9.02 20.41
C GLY A 66 14.42 9.87 19.14
N ILE A 67 14.22 9.31 17.94
CA ILE A 67 14.18 10.12 16.72
C ILE A 67 12.86 10.90 16.62
N ASN A 68 12.90 12.01 15.87
CA ASN A 68 11.71 12.80 15.58
C ASN A 68 10.84 12.09 14.53
N VAL A 69 9.54 12.00 14.76
CA VAL A 69 8.61 11.36 13.82
C VAL A 69 7.53 12.34 13.38
N ILE A 70 7.33 12.43 12.07
CA ILE A 70 6.25 13.21 11.45
C ILE A 70 5.34 12.22 10.72
N MET A 71 4.05 12.23 11.05
CA MET A 71 3.04 11.40 10.39
C MET A 71 2.10 12.29 9.61
N CYS A 72 1.94 12.04 8.31
CA CYS A 72 1.01 12.72 7.44
C CYS A 72 0.05 11.72 6.79
N GLY A 73 -1.17 12.18 6.49
CA GLY A 73 -2.19 11.37 5.87
C GLY A 73 -3.60 11.84 6.22
N ASP A 74 -4.59 11.12 5.71
CA ASP A 74 -6.00 11.45 5.85
C ASP A 74 -6.83 10.23 6.24
N PHE A 75 -7.45 10.28 7.42
CA PHE A 75 -8.27 9.19 7.95
C PHE A 75 -9.61 9.00 7.25
N HIS A 76 -10.01 9.90 6.35
CA HIS A 76 -11.16 9.71 5.47
C HIS A 76 -10.82 8.92 4.19
N GLN A 77 -9.53 8.57 3.99
CA GLN A 77 -9.09 7.70 2.90
C GLN A 77 -9.10 6.22 3.33
N PHE A 78 -8.19 5.41 2.79
CA PHE A 78 -8.19 3.96 3.02
C PHE A 78 -7.72 3.60 4.45
N PRO A 79 -8.42 2.65 5.11
CA PRO A 79 -7.96 2.10 6.39
C PRO A 79 -6.75 1.17 6.18
N PRO A 80 -6.15 0.66 7.27
CA PRO A 80 -5.05 -0.28 7.17
C PRO A 80 -5.38 -1.50 6.32
N VAL A 81 -4.48 -1.79 5.38
CA VAL A 81 -4.66 -2.91 4.47
C VAL A 81 -4.40 -4.20 5.22
N ALA A 82 -5.11 -5.25 4.80
CA ALA A 82 -4.78 -6.60 5.18
C ALA A 82 -4.98 -6.98 6.65
N VAL A 83 -5.51 -6.08 7.46
CA VAL A 83 -5.83 -6.27 8.88
C VAL A 83 -7.27 -5.83 9.17
N GLY A 84 -7.78 -6.17 10.35
CA GLY A 84 -9.13 -5.76 10.75
C GLY A 84 -9.18 -4.26 11.09
N PRO A 85 -10.37 -3.61 11.02
CA PRO A 85 -10.53 -2.18 11.34
C PRO A 85 -10.04 -1.78 12.73
N SER A 86 -10.04 -2.72 13.68
CA SER A 86 -9.52 -2.49 15.04
C SER A 86 -8.01 -2.21 15.10
N GLU A 87 -7.26 -2.51 14.04
CA GLU A 87 -5.83 -2.18 13.94
C GLU A 87 -5.58 -0.73 13.52
N ALA A 88 -6.58 0.03 13.06
CA ALA A 88 -6.40 1.43 12.68
C ALA A 88 -5.96 2.27 13.88
N LEU A 89 -4.96 3.13 13.69
CA LEU A 89 -4.38 3.96 14.75
C LEU A 89 -5.43 4.82 15.45
N TYR A 90 -6.40 5.34 14.70
CA TYR A 90 -7.49 6.20 15.18
C TYR A 90 -8.63 5.44 15.88
N VAL A 91 -8.66 4.11 15.83
CA VAL A 91 -9.66 3.30 16.55
C VAL A 91 -9.14 2.98 17.96
N PRO A 92 -9.88 3.25 19.04
CA PRO A 92 -9.46 2.90 20.39
C PRO A 92 -9.19 1.39 20.57
N SER A 93 -8.23 1.04 21.42
CA SER A 93 -7.94 -0.35 21.76
C SER A 93 -8.91 -0.87 22.83
N LYS A 94 -9.34 -2.14 22.71
CA LYS A 94 -10.21 -2.75 23.72
C LYS A 94 -9.44 -2.94 25.05
N PRO A 95 -10.06 -2.63 26.22
CA PRO A 95 -9.38 -2.70 27.52
C PRO A 95 -8.86 -4.07 27.92
N GLN A 96 -9.47 -5.14 27.39
CA GLN A 96 -9.22 -6.53 27.80
C GLN A 96 -7.90 -7.11 27.25
N ASN A 97 -7.21 -6.42 26.33
CA ASN A 97 -6.03 -6.95 25.62
C ASN A 97 -4.69 -6.40 26.13
N LYS A 98 -4.55 -6.24 27.46
CA LYS A 98 -3.36 -5.65 28.11
C LYS A 98 -2.06 -6.31 27.64
N GLY A 99 -1.10 -5.49 27.16
CA GLY A 99 0.23 -5.94 26.75
C GLY A 99 0.36 -6.44 25.31
N THR A 100 -0.66 -6.28 24.47
CA THR A 100 -0.57 -6.66 23.05
C THR A 100 0.24 -5.64 22.23
N PRO A 101 0.92 -6.07 21.14
CA PRO A 101 1.59 -5.15 20.22
C PRO A 101 0.68 -4.05 19.67
N ALA A 102 -0.61 -4.34 19.47
CA ALA A 102 -1.59 -3.35 19.04
C ALA A 102 -1.85 -2.28 20.11
N GLN A 103 -1.85 -2.63 21.39
CA GLN A 103 -1.96 -1.61 22.45
C GLN A 103 -0.71 -0.76 22.57
N LEU A 104 0.48 -1.36 22.48
CA LEU A 104 1.72 -0.60 22.44
C LEU A 104 1.73 0.38 21.26
N GLY A 105 1.33 -0.07 20.08
CA GLY A 105 1.23 0.78 18.90
C GLY A 105 0.22 1.92 19.06
N ARG A 106 -0.90 1.67 19.75
CA ARG A 106 -1.86 2.72 20.10
C ARG A 106 -1.28 3.72 21.11
N ALA A 107 -0.58 3.24 22.14
CA ALA A 107 0.06 4.11 23.13
C ALA A 107 1.11 5.01 22.47
N ILE A 108 1.96 4.45 21.59
CA ILE A 108 2.92 5.22 20.78
C ILE A 108 2.22 6.28 19.94
N TYR A 109 1.09 5.95 19.31
CA TYR A 109 0.32 6.92 18.53
C TYR A 109 -0.28 8.04 19.40
N GLU A 110 -0.63 7.75 20.65
CA GLU A 110 -1.14 8.74 21.62
C GLU A 110 -0.04 9.63 22.21
N GLU A 111 1.25 9.32 22.00
CA GLU A 111 2.37 10.20 22.38
C GLU A 111 2.47 11.45 21.48
N PHE A 112 1.84 11.44 20.30
CA PHE A 112 1.82 12.59 19.40
C PHE A 112 0.86 13.67 19.92
N GLN A 113 1.42 14.78 20.40
CA GLN A 113 0.66 15.89 20.98
C GLN A 113 0.40 17.05 20.00
N THR A 114 1.25 17.19 18.97
CA THR A 114 1.12 18.27 17.99
C THR A 114 0.38 17.77 16.77
N VAL A 115 -0.75 18.41 16.45
CA VAL A 115 -1.56 18.09 15.28
C VAL A 115 -1.72 19.35 14.44
N VAL A 116 -1.37 19.26 13.16
CA VAL A 116 -1.54 20.35 12.18
C VAL A 116 -2.56 19.91 11.14
N ILE A 117 -3.61 20.70 10.95
CA ILE A 117 -4.66 20.45 9.95
C ILE A 117 -4.47 21.43 8.80
N LEU A 118 -4.16 20.92 7.61
CA LEU A 118 -4.12 21.71 6.39
C LEU A 118 -5.54 21.92 5.86
N GLN A 119 -5.88 23.17 5.53
CA GLN A 119 -7.24 23.55 5.13
C GLN A 119 -7.37 23.88 3.64
N GLU A 120 -6.27 24.26 2.98
CA GLU A 120 -6.29 24.69 1.58
C GLU A 120 -6.16 23.51 0.62
N GLN A 121 -7.10 23.41 -0.32
CA GLN A 121 -7.07 22.39 -1.38
C GLN A 121 -6.31 22.90 -2.60
N MET A 122 -5.13 22.36 -2.83
CA MET A 122 -4.25 22.78 -3.94
C MET A 122 -4.45 21.98 -5.23
N ARG A 123 -5.05 20.77 -5.16
CA ARG A 123 -5.14 19.86 -6.31
C ARG A 123 -6.28 20.19 -7.27
N VAL A 124 -7.42 20.57 -6.71
CA VAL A 124 -8.65 20.83 -7.46
C VAL A 124 -9.08 22.25 -7.12
N THR A 125 -9.12 23.12 -8.12
CA THR A 125 -9.47 24.54 -7.97
C THR A 125 -10.92 24.85 -8.37
N ASP A 126 -11.59 23.93 -9.06
CA ASP A 126 -13.00 24.04 -9.43
C ASP A 126 -13.88 23.93 -8.18
N LYS A 127 -14.71 24.96 -7.95
CA LYS A 127 -15.54 25.07 -6.74
C LYS A 127 -16.63 24.00 -6.66
N VAL A 128 -17.19 23.58 -7.80
CA VAL A 128 -18.24 22.55 -7.83
C VAL A 128 -17.64 21.20 -7.44
N TRP A 129 -16.46 20.89 -7.98
CA TRP A 129 -15.71 19.70 -7.60
C TRP A 129 -15.22 19.73 -6.16
N GLN A 130 -14.77 20.89 -5.65
CA GLN A 130 -14.37 21.03 -4.25
C GLN A 130 -15.55 20.75 -3.31
N ASP A 131 -16.72 21.34 -3.57
CA ASP A 131 -17.94 21.12 -2.78
C ASP A 131 -18.36 19.64 -2.81
N PHE A 132 -18.32 19.01 -3.99
CA PHE A 132 -18.55 17.58 -4.13
C PHE A 132 -17.57 16.72 -3.30
N LEU A 133 -16.25 16.96 -3.44
CA LEU A 133 -15.22 16.19 -2.74
C LEU A 133 -15.32 16.35 -1.23
N TYR A 134 -15.65 17.55 -0.75
CA TYR A 134 -15.95 17.79 0.66
C TYR A 134 -17.21 17.02 1.11
N GLY A 135 -18.27 17.05 0.30
CA GLY A 135 -19.49 16.27 0.53
C GLY A 135 -19.21 14.78 0.66
N VAL A 136 -18.42 14.19 -0.24
CA VAL A 136 -18.02 12.78 -0.18
C VAL A 136 -17.22 12.49 1.08
N ARG A 137 -16.23 13.32 1.39
CA ARG A 137 -15.38 13.16 2.59
C ARG A 137 -16.20 13.13 3.87
N MET A 138 -17.21 14.01 3.98
CA MET A 138 -18.04 14.14 5.17
C MET A 138 -19.27 13.21 5.16
N GLY A 139 -19.49 12.43 4.10
CA GLY A 139 -20.70 11.61 3.93
C GLY A 139 -21.98 12.43 3.76
N ARG A 140 -21.90 13.63 3.20
CA ARG A 140 -23.00 14.61 3.02
C ARG A 140 -23.32 14.89 1.55
N VAL A 141 -23.26 13.85 0.72
CA VAL A 141 -23.53 13.97 -0.72
C VAL A 141 -24.99 14.37 -0.97
N GLN A 142 -25.20 15.37 -1.84
CA GLN A 142 -26.52 15.93 -2.18
C GLN A 142 -26.91 15.64 -3.63
N GLU A 143 -28.18 15.85 -4.00
CA GLU A 143 -28.65 15.59 -5.37
C GLU A 143 -27.85 16.35 -6.46
N PRO A 144 -27.47 17.64 -6.29
CA PRO A 144 -26.62 18.33 -7.27
C PRO A 144 -25.27 17.65 -7.51
N HIS A 145 -24.67 17.06 -6.46
CA HIS A 145 -23.43 16.28 -6.59
C HIS A 145 -23.62 15.05 -7.46
N ILE A 146 -24.71 14.32 -7.24
CA ILE A 146 -25.05 13.13 -8.03
C ILE A 146 -25.36 13.51 -9.47
N ALA A 147 -26.10 14.60 -9.69
CA ALA A 147 -26.40 15.11 -11.03
C ALA A 147 -25.11 15.46 -11.80
N MET A 148 -24.16 16.14 -11.15
CA MET A 148 -22.83 16.43 -11.71
C MET A 148 -22.10 15.13 -12.10
N LEU A 149 -22.00 14.14 -11.21
CA LEU A 149 -21.32 12.87 -11.52
C LEU A 149 -21.98 12.12 -12.68
N ARG A 150 -23.31 12.12 -12.77
CA ARG A 150 -24.04 11.46 -13.86
C ARG A 150 -23.67 12.03 -15.23
N GLN A 151 -23.28 13.30 -15.33
CA GLN A 151 -22.81 13.90 -16.59
C GLN A 151 -21.44 13.35 -17.03
N LEU A 152 -20.70 12.66 -16.15
CA LEU A 152 -19.39 12.06 -16.46
C LEU A 152 -19.50 10.59 -16.88
N VAL A 153 -20.71 10.01 -16.83
CA VAL A 153 -20.93 8.62 -17.26
C VAL A 153 -20.91 8.56 -18.78
N LEU A 154 -19.97 7.78 -19.33
CA LEU A 154 -19.74 7.71 -20.78
C LEU A 154 -20.97 7.27 -21.60
N THR A 155 -21.87 6.49 -21.01
CA THR A 155 -23.10 6.03 -21.66
C THR A 155 -24.26 7.01 -21.51
N ASN A 156 -24.07 8.15 -20.85
CA ASN A 156 -25.11 9.17 -20.72
C ASN A 156 -25.25 9.95 -22.04
N PRO A 157 -26.43 9.93 -22.69
CA PRO A 157 -26.64 10.65 -23.95
C PRO A 157 -26.45 12.17 -23.84
N SER A 158 -26.62 12.72 -22.64
CA SER A 158 -26.46 14.15 -22.35
C SER A 158 -25.04 14.53 -21.95
N ALA A 159 -24.11 13.56 -21.84
CA ALA A 159 -22.71 13.86 -21.55
C ALA A 159 -22.05 14.51 -22.78
N PRO A 160 -21.13 15.47 -22.58
CA PRO A 160 -20.32 15.99 -23.67
C PRO A 160 -19.59 14.87 -24.40
N PRO A 161 -19.51 14.90 -25.74
CA PRO A 161 -18.75 13.90 -26.49
C PRO A 161 -17.28 13.95 -26.06
N LEU A 162 -16.74 12.79 -25.71
CA LEU A 162 -15.35 12.63 -25.32
C LEU A 162 -14.57 11.92 -26.42
N ASP A 163 -13.43 12.49 -26.76
CA ASP A 163 -12.50 11.90 -27.71
C ASP A 163 -11.29 11.34 -26.95
N PHE A 164 -11.22 10.00 -26.87
CA PHE A 164 -10.12 9.27 -26.24
C PHE A 164 -8.85 9.18 -27.09
N THR A 165 -8.80 9.89 -28.23
CA THR A 165 -7.61 10.00 -29.09
C THR A 165 -6.84 11.29 -28.84
N VAL A 166 -7.42 12.27 -28.14
CA VAL A 166 -6.79 13.57 -27.86
C VAL A 166 -6.50 13.79 -26.37
N PRO A 167 -5.46 14.55 -26.00
CA PRO A 167 -5.21 14.93 -24.60
C PRO A 167 -6.38 15.73 -23.99
N PRO A 168 -6.65 15.60 -22.68
CA PRO A 168 -5.95 14.73 -21.73
C PRO A 168 -6.42 13.25 -21.75
N TRP A 169 -7.48 12.93 -22.49
CA TRP A 169 -8.13 11.62 -22.45
C TRP A 169 -7.35 10.51 -23.17
N ALA A 170 -6.50 10.87 -24.13
CA ALA A 170 -5.56 9.96 -24.77
C ALA A 170 -4.64 9.23 -23.77
N ASP A 171 -4.33 9.90 -22.66
CA ASP A 171 -3.42 9.43 -21.60
C ASP A 171 -4.16 9.03 -20.31
N ALA A 172 -5.48 8.89 -20.35
CA ALA A 172 -6.27 8.60 -19.15
C ALA A 172 -5.89 7.26 -18.52
N CYS A 173 -5.73 7.26 -17.19
CA CYS A 173 -5.48 6.05 -16.39
C CYS A 173 -6.80 5.43 -15.92
N LEU A 174 -6.89 4.10 -15.95
CA LEU A 174 -7.99 3.39 -15.30
C LEU A 174 -7.70 3.19 -13.81
N VAL A 175 -8.62 3.66 -12.96
CA VAL A 175 -8.68 3.29 -11.54
C VAL A 175 -9.79 2.28 -11.34
N THR A 176 -9.47 1.12 -10.77
CA THR A 176 -10.44 0.03 -10.55
C THR A 176 -10.18 -0.70 -9.23
N PRO A 177 -11.23 -1.11 -8.49
CA PRO A 177 -11.06 -1.83 -7.23
C PRO A 177 -10.56 -3.28 -7.43
N ARG A 178 -10.65 -3.83 -8.65
CA ARG A 178 -10.33 -5.23 -8.93
C ARG A 178 -9.01 -5.37 -9.66
N HIS A 179 -8.07 -6.08 -9.03
CA HIS A 179 -6.77 -6.40 -9.63
C HIS A 179 -6.88 -7.13 -10.98
N ALA A 180 -7.87 -8.02 -11.14
CA ALA A 180 -8.11 -8.72 -12.40
C ALA A 180 -8.46 -7.76 -13.55
N VAL A 181 -9.33 -6.77 -13.30
CA VAL A 181 -9.70 -5.74 -14.29
C VAL A 181 -8.50 -4.88 -14.64
N ARG A 182 -7.71 -4.48 -13.64
CA ARG A 182 -6.44 -3.75 -13.85
C ARG A 182 -5.51 -4.50 -14.79
N ARG A 183 -5.34 -5.82 -14.60
CA ARG A 183 -4.49 -6.65 -15.47
C ARG A 183 -4.99 -6.66 -16.91
N GLN A 184 -6.28 -6.92 -17.13
CA GLN A 184 -6.87 -6.92 -18.48
C GLN A 184 -6.76 -5.55 -19.16
N TRP A 185 -6.94 -4.46 -18.41
CA TRP A 185 -6.78 -3.11 -18.93
C TRP A 185 -5.34 -2.83 -19.36
N ASN A 186 -4.36 -3.16 -18.51
CA ASN A 186 -2.95 -2.97 -18.83
C ASN A 186 -2.52 -3.83 -20.03
N ASP A 187 -3.03 -5.06 -20.12
CA ASP A 187 -2.81 -5.98 -21.24
C ASP A 187 -3.33 -5.41 -22.58
N ALA A 188 -4.54 -4.86 -22.57
CA ALA A 188 -5.13 -4.17 -23.73
C ALA A 188 -4.38 -2.88 -24.08
N ALA A 189 -3.96 -2.11 -23.08
CA ALA A 189 -3.19 -0.87 -23.26
C ALA A 189 -1.82 -1.15 -23.88
N LEU A 190 -1.13 -2.21 -23.43
CA LEU A 190 0.13 -2.68 -24.03
C LEU A 190 -0.06 -3.03 -25.51
N ARG A 191 -1.08 -3.83 -25.83
CA ARG A 191 -1.41 -4.20 -27.23
C ARG A 191 -1.74 -2.97 -28.08
N LYS A 192 -2.48 -2.00 -27.54
CA LYS A 192 -2.78 -0.73 -28.22
C LYS A 192 -1.50 0.07 -28.49
N HIS A 193 -0.63 0.20 -27.49
CA HIS A 193 0.65 0.91 -27.59
C HIS A 193 1.56 0.27 -28.64
N ALA A 194 1.79 -1.05 -28.56
CA ALA A 194 2.63 -1.78 -29.50
C ALA A 194 2.15 -1.61 -30.96
N ARG A 195 0.83 -1.69 -31.21
CA ARG A 195 0.27 -1.41 -32.56
C ARG A 195 0.51 0.03 -33.00
N HIS A 196 0.34 1.00 -32.11
CA HIS A 196 0.47 2.42 -32.46
C HIS A 196 1.90 2.78 -32.86
N ILE A 197 2.91 2.26 -32.17
CA ILE A 197 4.32 2.54 -32.46
C ILE A 197 4.96 1.56 -33.46
N GLY A 198 4.19 0.57 -33.97
CA GLY A 198 4.74 -0.53 -34.77
C GLY A 198 5.78 -1.38 -34.02
N GLY A 199 5.65 -1.47 -32.70
CA GLY A 199 6.61 -2.07 -31.79
C GLY A 199 6.34 -3.55 -31.53
N VAL A 200 7.38 -4.24 -31.04
CA VAL A 200 7.32 -5.65 -30.65
C VAL A 200 6.95 -5.78 -29.17
N VAL A 201 6.10 -6.77 -28.87
CA VAL A 201 5.83 -7.19 -27.48
C VAL A 201 6.81 -8.31 -27.13
N PHE A 202 7.66 -8.06 -26.15
CA PHE A 202 8.58 -9.03 -25.57
C PHE A 202 7.88 -9.81 -24.48
N VAL A 203 8.04 -11.13 -24.47
CA VAL A 203 7.54 -12.00 -23.40
C VAL A 203 8.73 -12.42 -22.55
N CYS A 204 8.76 -11.95 -21.30
CA CYS A 204 9.77 -12.29 -20.32
C CYS A 204 9.22 -13.35 -19.36
N THR A 205 9.71 -14.58 -19.47
CA THR A 205 9.31 -15.70 -18.61
C THR A 205 10.18 -15.76 -17.36
N ALA A 206 9.57 -16.05 -16.21
CA ALA A 206 10.30 -16.26 -14.97
C ALA A 206 11.08 -17.58 -14.99
N GLU A 207 12.26 -17.58 -14.37
CA GLU A 207 13.04 -18.79 -14.09
C GLU A 207 12.99 -19.13 -12.60
N ASP A 208 12.18 -20.13 -12.24
CA ASP A 208 12.02 -20.52 -10.85
C ASP A 208 13.10 -21.49 -10.38
N THR A 209 13.71 -21.18 -9.24
CA THR A 209 14.73 -22.01 -8.60
C THR A 209 14.48 -22.18 -7.10
N ILE A 210 14.93 -23.30 -6.53
CA ILE A 210 15.02 -23.51 -5.08
C ILE A 210 16.51 -23.63 -4.72
N LYS A 211 17.00 -22.66 -3.95
CA LYS A 211 18.42 -22.57 -3.55
C LYS A 211 19.37 -22.62 -4.77
N GLY A 212 18.99 -21.94 -5.86
CA GLY A 212 19.75 -21.89 -7.11
C GLY A 212 19.62 -23.13 -8.01
N ASN A 213 18.86 -24.14 -7.60
CA ASN A 213 18.62 -25.33 -8.44
C ASN A 213 17.28 -25.21 -9.17
N PRO A 214 17.21 -25.55 -10.46
CA PRO A 214 15.95 -25.60 -11.19
C PRO A 214 14.93 -26.52 -10.53
N LEU A 215 13.65 -26.13 -10.57
CA LEU A 215 12.56 -26.96 -10.06
C LEU A 215 12.44 -28.27 -10.86
N ASN A 216 12.34 -29.39 -10.16
CA ASN A 216 11.98 -30.68 -10.77
C ASN A 216 10.47 -30.74 -11.12
N LEU A 217 10.04 -31.75 -11.89
CA LEU A 217 8.65 -31.85 -12.37
C LEU A 217 7.62 -31.85 -11.23
N GLN A 218 7.89 -32.56 -10.13
CA GLN A 218 7.00 -32.61 -8.97
C GLN A 218 6.89 -31.25 -8.28
N GLN A 219 8.02 -30.53 -8.16
CA GLN A 219 8.05 -29.19 -7.58
C GLN A 219 7.36 -28.17 -8.46
N ARG A 220 7.54 -28.23 -9.79
CA ARG A 220 6.81 -27.41 -10.76
C ARG A 220 5.32 -27.66 -10.66
N TYR A 221 4.89 -28.92 -10.66
CA TYR A 221 3.49 -29.28 -10.52
C TYR A 221 2.89 -28.79 -9.19
N ALA A 222 3.60 -28.97 -8.07
CA ALA A 222 3.17 -28.46 -6.77
C ALA A 222 3.11 -26.93 -6.71
N PHE A 223 4.01 -26.24 -7.41
CA PHE A 223 4.01 -24.78 -7.54
C PHE A 223 2.80 -24.30 -8.34
N THR A 224 2.55 -24.87 -9.53
CA THR A 224 1.39 -24.55 -10.36
C THR A 224 0.06 -24.82 -9.64
N LEU A 225 -0.05 -25.94 -8.91
CA LEU A 225 -1.25 -26.24 -8.12
C LEU A 225 -1.54 -25.21 -7.02
N ARG A 226 -0.51 -24.55 -6.46
CA ARG A 226 -0.72 -23.44 -5.51
C ARG A 226 -1.25 -22.18 -6.19
N GLY A 227 -0.86 -21.93 -7.44
CA GLY A 227 -1.38 -20.82 -8.25
C GLY A 227 -2.82 -21.03 -8.71
N SER A 228 -3.21 -22.28 -9.01
CA SER A 228 -4.54 -22.64 -9.52
C SER A 228 -5.58 -22.90 -8.43
N ALA A 229 -5.16 -23.26 -7.22
CA ALA A 229 -6.05 -23.45 -6.07
C ALA A 229 -6.48 -22.08 -5.52
N GLY A 230 -7.55 -21.53 -6.08
CA GLY A 230 -8.18 -20.30 -5.59
C GLY A 230 -8.41 -20.32 -4.08
N GLU A 231 -8.02 -19.22 -3.42
CA GLU A 231 -8.57 -18.57 -2.21
C GLU A 231 -9.15 -19.41 -1.05
N SER A 232 -8.86 -20.71 -0.95
CA SER A 232 -9.57 -21.62 -0.05
C SER A 232 -8.84 -21.95 1.25
N GLN A 233 -7.68 -21.36 1.50
CA GLN A 233 -7.08 -21.33 2.84
C GLN A 233 -6.50 -19.95 3.09
N GLY A 234 -6.89 -19.32 4.21
CA GLY A 234 -6.57 -17.94 4.64
C GLY A 234 -5.09 -17.56 4.80
N ARG A 235 -4.17 -18.23 4.11
CA ARG A 235 -2.83 -17.73 3.81
C ARG A 235 -2.90 -17.00 2.47
N ARG A 236 -2.92 -15.67 2.53
CA ARG A 236 -2.57 -14.81 1.40
C ARG A 236 -1.35 -15.40 0.70
N VAL A 237 -1.52 -15.84 -0.54
CA VAL A 237 -0.42 -16.04 -1.48
C VAL A 237 0.36 -14.73 -1.45
N LYS A 238 1.62 -14.79 -1.00
CA LYS A 238 2.51 -13.62 -1.04
C LYS A 238 2.49 -13.10 -2.47
N ARG A 239 2.59 -11.79 -2.67
CA ARG A 239 2.75 -11.16 -3.99
C ARG A 239 3.80 -11.94 -4.79
N GLU A 240 3.35 -12.85 -5.63
CA GLU A 240 4.19 -13.58 -6.55
C GLU A 240 4.26 -12.72 -7.81
N LEU A 241 5.50 -12.50 -8.27
CA LEU A 241 5.72 -11.95 -9.59
C LEU A 241 5.05 -12.91 -10.58
N PRO A 242 4.41 -12.39 -11.65
CA PRO A 242 3.76 -13.27 -12.61
C PRO A 242 4.81 -14.13 -13.32
N ASP A 243 4.43 -15.36 -13.67
CA ASP A 243 5.28 -16.31 -14.43
C ASP A 243 5.74 -15.73 -15.78
N GLN A 244 4.97 -14.79 -16.33
CA GLN A 244 5.29 -14.07 -17.55
C GLN A 244 4.97 -12.58 -17.38
N VAL A 245 5.88 -11.75 -17.88
CA VAL A 245 5.68 -10.30 -18.02
C VAL A 245 5.81 -9.95 -19.49
N GLU A 246 4.76 -9.36 -20.05
CA GLU A 246 4.79 -8.80 -21.40
C GLU A 246 5.25 -7.34 -21.34
N LEU A 247 6.19 -6.95 -22.20
CA LEU A 247 6.79 -5.61 -22.24
C LEU A 247 6.88 -5.08 -23.67
N CYS A 248 6.81 -3.75 -23.84
CA CYS A 248 7.09 -3.08 -25.10
C CYS A 248 7.88 -1.80 -24.84
N VAL A 249 8.73 -1.39 -25.79
CA VAL A 249 9.52 -0.15 -25.66
C VAL A 249 8.57 1.05 -25.51
N GLY A 250 8.81 1.89 -24.51
CA GLY A 250 7.95 3.04 -24.18
C GLY A 250 6.74 2.71 -23.31
N MET A 251 6.54 1.46 -22.90
CA MET A 251 5.48 1.09 -21.94
C MET A 251 5.74 1.70 -20.56
N LYS A 252 4.70 2.26 -19.94
CA LYS A 252 4.75 2.72 -18.55
C LYS A 252 4.73 1.50 -17.61
N VAL A 253 5.76 1.39 -16.76
CA VAL A 253 5.90 0.31 -15.76
C VAL A 253 5.99 0.88 -14.35
N MET A 254 5.54 0.09 -13.38
CA MET A 254 5.78 0.33 -11.97
C MET A 254 6.72 -0.76 -11.46
N VAL A 255 7.82 -0.36 -10.83
CA VAL A 255 8.75 -1.29 -10.17
C VAL A 255 8.08 -1.78 -8.88
N THR A 256 7.97 -3.09 -8.71
CA THR A 256 7.25 -3.75 -7.59
C THR A 256 8.15 -4.54 -6.67
#